data_AF-A0A8T1K110-F1
#
_entry.id   AF-A0A8T1K110-F1
#
_cell.length_a   1.000
_cell.length_b   1.000
_cell.length_c   1.000
_cell.angle_alpha   90.00
_cell.angle_beta   90.00
_cell.angle_gamma   90.00
#
_symmetry.space_group_name_H-M   'P 1'
#
loop_
_entity.id
_entity.type
_entity.pdbx_description
1 polymer ?
#
loop_
_entity_poly.entity_id
_entity_poly.type
_entity_poly.pdbx_seq_one_letter_code
_entity_poly.pdbx_strand_id
1 'polypeptide(L)'
;MLLESRLDTRNWVHLLPIIQANLNHTPVYSLRNCTPVELFTGLPSASTLDILTAPSERVLRDLAMEKTELREAVDALRRSLHGLHLIVRD
;
A
#
# COMPACT_ATOMS: atom_id res chain seq x y z
N MET A 1 7.27 -10.42 -4.90
CA MET A 1 6.17 -9.65 -5.52
C MET A 1 5.92 -9.98 -7.01
N LEU A 2 6.82 -9.69 -7.97
CA LEU A 2 6.56 -9.98 -9.40
C LEU A 2 6.51 -11.48 -9.75
N LEU A 3 7.49 -12.24 -9.26
CA LEU A 3 7.54 -13.70 -9.42
C LEU A 3 6.41 -14.40 -8.64
N GLU A 4 6.08 -13.89 -7.44
CA GLU A 4 4.93 -14.35 -6.64
C GLU A 4 3.60 -14.14 -7.36
N SER A 5 3.46 -13.03 -8.10
CA SER A 5 2.28 -12.73 -8.93
C SER A 5 2.33 -13.39 -10.32
N ARG A 6 3.35 -14.20 -10.62
CA ARG A 6 3.55 -14.86 -11.93
C ARG A 6 3.49 -13.90 -13.13
N LEU A 7 3.92 -12.66 -12.95
CA LEU A 7 3.92 -11.66 -14.01
C LEU A 7 5.17 -11.83 -14.89
N ASP A 8 4.99 -11.71 -16.20
CA ASP A 8 6.09 -11.73 -17.17
C ASP A 8 7.03 -10.55 -16.91
N THR A 9 8.31 -10.85 -16.61
CA THR A 9 9.33 -9.86 -16.30
C THR A 9 9.71 -8.98 -17.49
N ARG A 10 9.39 -9.41 -18.72
CA ARG A 10 9.67 -8.65 -19.94
C ARG A 10 8.79 -7.41 -20.09
N ASN A 11 7.63 -7.40 -19.45
CA ASN A 11 6.61 -6.36 -19.58
C ASN A 11 6.47 -5.49 -18.32
N TRP A 12 7.53 -5.40 -17.51
CA TRP A 12 7.54 -4.69 -16.23
C TRP A 12 7.16 -3.20 -16.35
N VAL A 13 7.36 -2.58 -17.53
CA VAL A 13 7.00 -1.18 -17.79
C VAL A 13 5.49 -0.94 -17.57
N HIS A 14 4.64 -1.92 -17.87
CA HIS A 14 3.19 -1.82 -17.60
C HIS A 14 2.87 -1.80 -16.10
N LEU A 15 3.79 -2.26 -15.26
CA LEU A 15 3.66 -2.25 -13.81
C LEU A 15 4.24 -0.99 -13.18
N LEU A 16 4.95 -0.15 -13.95
CA LEU A 16 5.56 1.07 -13.45
C LEU A 16 4.55 2.00 -12.74
N PRO A 17 3.31 2.21 -13.25
CA PRO A 17 2.33 3.03 -12.54
C PRO A 17 1.94 2.44 -11.18
N ILE A 18 1.81 1.11 -11.10
CA ILE A 18 1.47 0.39 -9.87
C ILE A 18 2.62 0.48 -8.87
N ILE A 19 3.86 0.30 -9.34
CA ILE A 19 5.07 0.42 -8.50
C ILE A 19 5.17 1.85 -7.95
N GLN A 20 5.01 2.86 -8.81
CA GLN A 20 5.06 4.25 -8.42
C GLN A 20 3.95 4.60 -7.41
N ALA A 21 2.73 4.12 -7.63
CA ALA A 21 1.64 4.29 -6.66
C ALA A 21 1.98 3.66 -5.30
N ASN A 22 2.48 2.42 -5.28
CA ASN A 22 2.89 1.77 -4.03
C ASN A 22 3.98 2.56 -3.30
N LEU A 23 5.02 3.00 -4.00
CA LEU A 23 6.12 3.76 -3.38
C LEU A 23 5.64 5.12 -2.84
N ASN A 24 4.79 5.83 -3.57
CA ASN A 24 4.35 7.17 -3.19
C ASN A 24 3.29 7.18 -2.09
N HIS A 25 2.53 6.09 -1.93
CA HIS A 25 1.46 5.96 -0.93
C HIS A 25 1.85 5.08 0.29
N THR A 26 3.08 4.55 0.34
CA THR A 26 3.55 3.77 1.49
C THR A 26 4.30 4.67 2.48
N PRO A 27 3.89 4.72 3.76
CA PRO A 27 4.60 5.51 4.76
C PRO A 27 5.96 4.90 5.06
N VAL A 28 6.97 5.76 5.22
CA VAL A 28 8.34 5.32 5.51
C VAL A 28 8.92 6.07 6.71
N TYR A 29 9.75 5.38 7.50
CA TYR A 29 10.28 5.90 8.75
C TYR A 29 11.12 7.17 8.58
N SER A 30 11.92 7.24 7.51
CA SER A 30 12.73 8.41 7.17
C SER A 30 11.91 9.69 6.96
N LEU A 31 10.63 9.55 6.62
CA LEU A 31 9.67 10.65 6.43
C LEU A 31 8.75 10.83 7.64
N ARG A 32 9.22 10.47 8.85
CA ARG A 32 8.41 10.49 10.08
C ARG A 32 7.12 9.69 9.96
N ASN A 33 7.17 8.56 9.24
CA ASN A 33 6.04 7.69 8.99
C ASN A 33 4.91 8.33 8.14
N CYS A 34 5.24 9.39 7.38
CA CYS A 34 4.40 9.94 6.33
C CYS A 34 4.72 9.28 4.97
N THR A 35 3.76 9.34 4.07
CA THR A 35 3.91 8.92 2.67
C THR A 35 4.59 10.03 1.84
N PRO A 36 5.34 9.70 0.78
CA PRO A 36 5.87 10.70 -0.14
C PRO A 36 4.79 11.61 -0.75
N VAL A 37 3.61 11.07 -1.08
CA VAL A 37 2.51 11.87 -1.65
C VAL A 37 1.96 12.89 -0.66
N GLU A 38 1.89 12.57 0.62
CA GLU A 38 1.48 13.51 1.67
C GLU A 38 2.43 14.70 1.77
N LEU A 39 3.74 14.43 1.74
CA LEU A 39 4.73 15.49 1.81
C LEU A 39 4.78 16.34 0.54
N PHE A 40 4.56 15.73 -0.63
CA PHE A 40 4.56 16.44 -1.90
C PHE A 40 3.32 17.31 -2.10
N THR A 41 2.14 16.81 -1.69
CA THR A 41 0.85 17.49 -1.93
C THR A 41 0.34 18.29 -0.74
N GLY A 42 0.82 18.00 0.48
CA GLY A 42 0.28 18.54 1.73
C GLY A 42 -1.09 17.98 2.12
N LEU A 43 -1.62 17.00 1.38
CA LEU A 43 -2.92 16.36 1.62
C LEU A 43 -2.73 14.97 2.22
N PRO A 44 -3.67 14.48 3.05
CA PRO A 44 -3.62 13.11 3.56
C PRO A 44 -3.62 12.09 2.41
N SER A 45 -2.82 11.03 2.53
CA SER A 45 -2.74 10.01 1.49
C SER A 45 -4.03 9.19 1.48
N ALA A 46 -4.85 9.38 0.45
CA ALA A 46 -5.98 8.49 0.19
C ALA A 46 -5.45 7.05 -0.01
N SER A 47 -6.04 6.08 0.68
CA SER A 47 -5.70 4.68 0.45
C SER A 47 -6.31 4.22 -0.87
N THR A 48 -5.58 3.45 -1.68
CA THR A 48 -6.17 2.77 -2.84
C THR A 48 -7.34 1.85 -2.45
N LEU A 49 -7.40 1.41 -1.18
CA LEU A 49 -8.51 0.63 -0.62
C LEU A 49 -9.73 1.48 -0.22
N ASP A 50 -9.59 2.82 -0.13
CA ASP A 50 -10.74 3.73 0.07
C ASP A 50 -11.52 3.97 -1.23
N ILE A 51 -10.94 3.59 -2.37
CA ILE A 51 -11.48 3.86 -3.70
C ILE A 51 -11.98 2.55 -4.31
N LEU A 52 -13.30 2.32 -4.29
CA LEU A 52 -13.91 1.21 -5.02
C LEU A 52 -14.55 1.72 -6.32
N THR A 53 -14.26 1.02 -7.42
CA THR A 53 -14.98 1.24 -8.67
C THR A 53 -16.27 0.41 -8.62
N ALA A 54 -17.43 1.06 -8.52
CA ALA A 54 -18.70 0.36 -8.66
C ALA A 54 -18.80 -0.17 -10.11
N PRO A 55 -19.04 -1.47 -10.36
CA PRO A 55 -19.05 -2.02 -11.72
C PRO A 55 -20.11 -1.37 -12.63
N SER A 56 -21.19 -0.84 -12.03
CA SER A 56 -22.34 -0.24 -12.71
C SER A 56 -22.16 1.22 -13.10
N GLU A 57 -21.25 1.94 -12.44
CA GLU A 57 -20.99 3.36 -12.67
C GLU A 57 -19.49 3.52 -12.80
N ARG A 58 -18.99 3.90 -13.98
CA ARG A 58 -17.57 4.21 -14.19
C ARG A 58 -17.13 5.50 -13.45
N VAL A 59 -17.50 5.62 -12.19
CA VAL A 59 -17.27 6.75 -11.30
C VAL A 59 -16.56 6.18 -10.08
N LEU A 60 -15.35 6.68 -9.82
CA LEU A 60 -14.67 6.43 -8.55
C LEU A 60 -15.50 7.09 -7.43
N ARG A 61 -15.89 6.30 -6.43
CA ARG A 61 -16.48 6.83 -5.20
C ARG A 61 -15.55 6.51 -4.04
N ASP A 62 -15.27 7.51 -3.22
CA ASP A 62 -14.61 7.31 -1.92
C ASP A 62 -15.62 6.63 -0.99
N LEU A 63 -15.27 5.45 -0.50
CA LEU A 63 -16.02 4.76 0.53
C LEU A 63 -15.28 4.95 1.85
N ALA A 64 -15.86 5.73 2.76
CA ALA A 64 -15.37 5.84 4.13
C ALA A 64 -15.58 4.50 4.85
N MET A 65 -14.67 3.56 4.63
CA MET A 65 -14.65 2.28 5.32
C MET A 65 -14.09 2.51 6.73
N GLU A 66 -14.82 2.06 7.75
CA GLU A 66 -14.32 1.98 9.11
C GLU A 66 -13.20 0.93 9.12
N LYS A 67 -11.95 1.40 9.16
CA LYS A 67 -10.73 0.58 8.96
C LYS A 67 -10.09 0.16 10.28
N THR A 68 -10.76 0.36 11.41
CA THR A 68 -10.13 0.22 12.72
C THR A 68 -9.73 -1.22 12.98
N GLU A 69 -10.64 -2.17 12.74
CA GLU A 69 -10.38 -3.61 12.87
C GLU A 69 -9.32 -4.11 11.87
N LEU A 70 -9.37 -3.63 10.62
CA LEU A 70 -8.38 -3.97 9.59
C LEU A 70 -6.98 -3.47 9.98
N ARG A 71 -6.88 -2.27 10.55
CA ARG A 71 -5.60 -1.69 10.97
C ARG A 71 -4.98 -2.47 12.11
N GLU A 72 -5.77 -2.88 13.10
CA GLU A 72 -5.30 -3.73 14.19
C GLU A 72 -4.76 -5.08 13.69
N ALA A 73 -5.48 -5.72 12.76
CA ALA A 73 -5.04 -6.98 12.14
C ALA A 73 -3.74 -6.81 11.35
N VAL A 74 -3.60 -5.73 10.56
CA VAL A 74 -2.38 -5.43 9.80
C VAL A 74 -1.20 -5.13 10.73
N ASP A 75 -1.42 -4.40 11.82
CA ASP A 75 -0.36 -4.09 12.78
C ASP A 75 0.08 -5.31 13.58
N ALA A 76 -0.83 -6.24 13.87
CA ALA A 76 -0.48 -7.54 14.45
C ALA A 76 0.38 -8.37 13.47
N LEU A 77 0.01 -8.39 12.19
CA LEU A 77 0.77 -9.08 11.15
C LEU A 77 2.18 -8.49 10.98
N ARG A 78 2.31 -7.16 10.93
CA ARG A 78 3.61 -6.47 10.86
C ARG A 78 4.51 -6.84 12.03
N ARG A 79 3.97 -6.85 13.27
CA ARG A 79 4.72 -7.25 14.46
C ARG A 79 5.21 -8.70 14.39
N SER A 80 4.35 -9.61 13.92
CA SER A 80 4.72 -11.03 13.73
C SER A 80 5.83 -11.20 12.70
N LEU A 81 5.71 -10.56 11.52
CA LEU A 81 6.73 -10.57 10.48
C LEU A 81 8.04 -9.92 10.92
N HIS A 82 7.99 -8.85 11.71
CA HIS A 82 9.17 -8.22 12.27
C HIS A 82 9.90 -9.17 13.25
N GLY A 83 9.16 -9.83 14.13
CA GLY A 83 9.70 -10.86 15.01
C GLY A 83 10.36 -12.02 14.25
N LEU A 84 9.71 -12.52 13.20
CA LEU A 84 10.27 -13.57 12.34
C LEU A 84 11.56 -13.12 11.64
N HIS A 85 11.64 -11.89 11.14
CA HIS A 85 12.86 -11.37 10.53
C HIS A 85 14.00 -11.12 11.52
N LEU A 86 13.70 -10.87 12.80
CA LEU A 86 14.72 -10.77 13.85
C LEU A 86 15.31 -12.13 14.23
N ILE A 87 14.52 -13.21 14.15
CA ILE A 87 14.96 -14.58 14.45
C ILE A 87 15.95 -15.12 13.40
N VAL A 88 15.98 -14.53 12.19
CA VAL A 88 16.84 -14.96 11.07
C VAL A 88 18.23 -14.29 11.09
N ARG A 89 18.52 -13.38 12.02
CA ARG A 89 19.88 -12.90 12.28
C ARG A 89 20.51 -13.73 13.41
N ASP A 90 21.53 -14.51 13.03
CA ASP A 90 22.43 -15.37 13.83
C ASP A 90 22.38 -15.28 15.36
#